data_AF-A0A6J8B6L6-F1
#
_entry.id   AF-A0A6J8B6L6-F1
#
_cell.length_a   1.000
_cell.length_b   1.000
_cell.length_c   1.000
_cell.angle_alpha   90.00
_cell.angle_beta   90.00
_cell.angle_gamma   90.00
#
_symmetry.space_group_name_H-M   'P 1'
#
loop_
_entity.id
_entity.type
_entity.pdbx_description
1 polymer ?
#
loop_
_entity_poly.entity_id
_entity_poly.type
_entity_poly.pdbx_seq_one_letter_code
_entity_poly.pdbx_strand_id
1 'polypeptide(L)'
;MTSSRIIICGVYKSQHTTTKAYFWCPECDEGLCSQCLKHHNASKATRTQKPNHATCNGILSLENVVQTAKTSALLENLGLNINNLKISVNRVVEDLKKNLDEIQKQRQKFYDDIKQDLYAAENKVKSQIEDLLGKLAENSINVNALQKNISAIKDYASDLQALLGSKMIETEIQKHTIFMQSLFDDGSALFIESSSPLVLMKTEKEAQAQTRSLKHVPPLTINDITMTLQSKYNFPGTTGCTISSTGRTILIDYNKKRVLILKEDGTLNSDIPLSPSSSADGTCIDDKSIAVSFPFSNQIQIINILTKRVER
;
A
#
# COMPACT_ATOMS: atom_id res chain seq x y z
N MET A 1 -17.02 -1.17 95.56
CA MET A 1 -18.44 -1.53 95.70
C MET A 1 -18.60 -3.00 95.37
N THR A 2 -18.73 -3.84 96.40
CA THR A 2 -18.83 -5.30 96.29
C THR A 2 -20.18 -5.67 95.71
N SER A 3 -20.17 -6.18 94.48
CA SER A 3 -21.35 -6.68 93.77
C SER A 3 -21.85 -7.94 94.47
N SER A 4 -22.97 -7.83 95.18
CA SER A 4 -23.69 -8.96 95.76
C SER A 4 -24.28 -9.81 94.63
N ARG A 5 -23.55 -10.84 94.17
CA ARG A 5 -24.09 -11.82 93.22
C ARG A 5 -25.17 -12.64 93.92
N ILE A 6 -26.38 -12.59 93.40
CA ILE A 6 -27.47 -13.50 93.79
C ILE A 6 -27.14 -14.87 93.17
N ILE A 7 -26.69 -15.81 93.99
CA ILE A 7 -26.47 -17.20 93.59
C ILE A 7 -27.82 -17.92 93.65
N ILE A 8 -28.39 -18.22 92.48
CA ILE A 8 -29.62 -19.02 92.38
C ILE A 8 -29.22 -20.49 92.33
N CYS A 9 -29.46 -21.23 93.42
CA CYS A 9 -29.25 -22.68 93.45
C CYS A 9 -30.37 -23.39 92.67
N GLY A 10 -30.06 -24.00 91.53
CA GLY A 10 -31.02 -24.77 90.74
C GLY A 10 -31.31 -26.15 91.34
N VAL A 11 -32.58 -26.55 91.37
CA VAL A 11 -33.00 -27.92 91.69
C VAL A 11 -33.43 -28.61 90.40
N TYR A 12 -32.64 -29.57 89.90
CA TYR A 12 -33.04 -30.41 88.78
C TYR A 12 -33.92 -31.55 89.29
N LYS A 13 -35.24 -31.43 89.09
CA LYS A 13 -36.18 -32.54 89.30
C LYS A 13 -36.38 -33.28 87.97
N SER A 14 -35.69 -34.40 87.76
CA SER A 14 -36.12 -35.37 86.75
C SER A 14 -37.42 -36.01 87.26
N GLN A 15 -38.52 -35.88 86.53
CA GLN A 15 -39.85 -36.28 87.02
C GLN A 15 -40.14 -37.79 87.00
N HIS A 16 -39.18 -38.67 86.71
CA HIS A 16 -39.52 -40.10 86.49
C HIS A 16 -38.56 -41.16 87.06
N THR A 17 -37.78 -40.87 88.11
CA THR A 17 -37.03 -41.94 88.80
C THR A 17 -37.03 -41.76 90.33
N THR A 18 -37.17 -42.86 91.07
CA THR A 18 -37.08 -42.97 92.55
C THR A 18 -35.65 -42.79 93.09
N THR A 19 -34.83 -42.01 92.39
CA THR A 19 -33.41 -41.84 92.69
C THR A 19 -33.17 -40.51 93.41
N LYS A 20 -32.32 -40.56 94.46
CA LYS A 20 -32.00 -39.44 95.36
C LYS A 20 -31.66 -38.17 94.57
N ALA A 21 -32.27 -37.04 94.94
CA ALA A 21 -31.92 -35.73 94.39
C ALA A 21 -30.48 -35.36 94.78
N TYR A 22 -29.63 -35.10 93.78
CA TYR A 22 -28.28 -34.59 94.00
C TYR A 22 -28.32 -33.06 94.02
N PHE A 23 -27.75 -32.48 95.06
CA PHE A 23 -27.63 -31.03 95.22
C PHE A 23 -26.20 -30.61 94.92
N TRP A 24 -26.03 -29.58 94.11
CA TRP A 24 -24.71 -29.10 93.68
C TRP A 24 -24.57 -27.60 93.93
N CYS A 25 -23.41 -27.20 94.43
CA CYS A 25 -23.02 -25.80 94.57
C CYS A 25 -22.15 -25.40 93.38
N PRO A 26 -22.56 -24.41 92.57
CA PRO A 26 -21.83 -24.02 91.35
C PRO A 26 -20.45 -23.40 91.63
N GLU A 27 -20.12 -23.08 92.88
CA GLU A 27 -18.81 -22.56 93.26
C GLU A 27 -17.85 -23.64 93.79
N CYS A 28 -18.33 -24.84 94.08
CA CYS A 28 -17.54 -25.85 94.79
C CYS A 28 -17.35 -27.18 94.04
N ASP A 29 -18.14 -27.48 93.02
CA ASP A 29 -18.11 -28.69 92.16
C ASP A 29 -18.03 -30.08 92.87
N GLU A 30 -17.99 -30.13 94.21
CA GLU A 30 -17.88 -31.33 95.04
C GLU A 30 -19.05 -31.46 96.03
N GLY A 31 -20.27 -31.15 95.58
CA GLY A 31 -21.49 -31.23 96.39
C GLY A 31 -21.78 -29.97 97.24
N LEU A 32 -22.76 -30.06 98.14
CA LEU A 32 -23.21 -28.93 98.98
C LEU A 32 -22.14 -28.53 100.00
N CYS A 33 -21.57 -27.33 99.84
CA CYS A 33 -20.68 -26.77 100.86
C CYS A 33 -21.43 -26.44 102.16
N SER A 34 -20.70 -26.27 103.26
CA SER A 34 -21.27 -26.03 104.60
C SER A 34 -22.11 -24.74 104.69
N GLN A 35 -21.82 -23.74 103.84
CA GLN A 35 -22.62 -22.52 103.75
C GLN A 35 -23.95 -22.75 103.00
N CYS A 36 -23.93 -23.45 101.87
CA CYS A 36 -25.14 -23.81 101.13
C CYS A 36 -26.03 -24.77 101.93
N LEU A 37 -25.45 -25.66 102.73
CA LEU A 37 -26.19 -26.54 103.64
C LEU A 37 -26.94 -25.75 104.72
N LYS A 38 -26.33 -24.70 105.29
CA LYS A 38 -27.01 -23.80 106.24
C LYS A 38 -28.16 -23.03 105.58
N HIS A 39 -27.96 -22.52 104.38
CA HIS A 39 -29.01 -21.83 103.62
C HIS A 39 -30.19 -22.77 103.34
N HIS A 40 -29.92 -24.01 102.92
CA HIS A 40 -30.95 -24.99 102.59
C HIS A 40 -31.68 -25.54 103.82
N ASN A 41 -30.99 -25.68 104.97
CA ASN A 41 -31.61 -26.05 106.24
C ASN A 41 -32.45 -24.90 106.80
N ALA A 42 -32.01 -23.64 106.63
CA ALA A 42 -32.81 -22.47 106.97
C ALA A 42 -34.08 -22.37 106.09
N SER A 43 -33.98 -22.67 104.79
CA SER A 43 -35.14 -22.74 103.88
C SER A 43 -36.10 -23.89 104.17
N LYS A 44 -35.64 -24.98 104.82
CA LYS A 44 -36.53 -26.04 105.33
C LYS A 44 -37.21 -25.63 106.65
N ALA A 45 -36.55 -24.86 107.50
CA ALA A 45 -37.12 -24.36 108.75
C ALA A 45 -38.20 -23.29 108.55
N THR A 46 -38.13 -22.51 107.47
CA THR A 46 -39.18 -21.53 107.11
C THR A 46 -40.40 -22.15 106.41
N ARG A 47 -40.36 -23.43 106.02
CA ARG A 47 -41.48 -24.13 105.36
C ARG A 47 -42.65 -24.50 106.28
N THR A 48 -42.52 -24.28 107.59
CA THR A 48 -43.58 -24.54 108.58
C THR A 48 -44.38 -23.30 108.99
N GLN A 49 -44.11 -22.12 108.43
CA GLN A 49 -45.04 -20.99 108.53
C GLN A 49 -45.84 -20.91 107.24
N LYS A 50 -47.14 -21.23 107.31
CA LYS A 50 -48.11 -20.86 106.27
C LYS A 50 -47.93 -19.36 106.00
N PRO A 51 -47.42 -18.94 104.83
CA PRO A 51 -47.44 -17.54 104.48
C PRO A 51 -48.92 -17.16 104.38
N ASN A 52 -49.31 -16.05 105.00
CA ASN A 52 -50.60 -15.45 104.72
C ASN A 52 -50.67 -15.22 103.20
N HIS A 53 -51.49 -16.03 102.50
CA HIS A 53 -51.62 -16.04 101.04
C HIS A 53 -52.04 -14.69 100.45
N ALA A 54 -52.49 -13.74 101.28
CA ALA A 54 -52.87 -12.40 100.87
C ALA A 54 -51.65 -11.53 100.44
N THR A 55 -50.49 -11.66 101.08
CA THR A 55 -49.32 -10.78 100.82
C THR A 55 -48.46 -11.25 99.65
N CYS A 56 -48.38 -12.56 99.37
CA CYS A 56 -47.65 -13.09 98.20
C CYS A 56 -48.35 -12.81 96.86
N ASN A 57 -49.68 -12.79 96.82
CA ASN A 57 -50.42 -12.45 95.60
C ASN A 57 -50.22 -10.97 95.21
N GLY A 58 -50.06 -10.07 96.18
CA GLY A 58 -49.74 -8.66 95.94
C GLY A 58 -48.38 -8.47 95.27
N ILE A 59 -47.33 -9.15 95.76
CA ILE A 59 -45.96 -9.04 95.24
C ILE A 59 -45.85 -9.65 93.84
N LEU A 60 -46.43 -10.83 93.60
CA LEU A 60 -46.48 -11.43 92.26
C LEU A 60 -47.28 -10.58 91.27
N SER A 61 -48.36 -9.93 91.72
CA SER A 61 -49.10 -8.99 90.87
C SER A 61 -48.27 -7.75 90.50
N LEU A 62 -47.49 -7.22 91.46
CA LEU A 62 -46.62 -6.06 91.25
C LEU A 62 -45.43 -6.39 90.34
N GLU A 63 -44.80 -7.57 90.49
CA GLU A 63 -43.73 -8.02 89.60
C GLU A 63 -44.23 -8.18 88.16
N ASN A 64 -45.43 -8.73 87.96
CA ASN A 64 -46.05 -8.84 86.64
C ASN A 64 -46.38 -7.46 86.05
N VAL A 65 -46.87 -6.50 86.86
CA VAL A 65 -47.12 -5.12 86.42
C VAL A 65 -45.82 -4.42 86.04
N VAL A 66 -44.75 -4.56 86.84
CA VAL A 66 -43.43 -3.97 86.55
C VAL A 66 -42.80 -4.59 85.30
N GLN A 67 -42.89 -5.91 85.11
CA GLN A 67 -42.42 -6.58 83.90
C GLN A 67 -43.21 -6.13 82.67
N THR A 68 -44.54 -6.03 82.77
CA THR A 68 -45.40 -5.58 81.67
C THR A 68 -45.13 -4.11 81.31
N ALA A 69 -44.90 -3.25 82.30
CA ALA A 69 -44.52 -1.86 82.07
C ALA A 69 -43.14 -1.75 81.38
N LYS A 70 -42.17 -2.59 81.80
CA LYS A 70 -40.83 -2.61 81.21
C LYS A 70 -40.83 -3.16 79.78
N THR A 71 -41.61 -4.19 79.49
CA THR A 71 -41.76 -4.72 78.12
C THR A 71 -42.51 -3.73 77.22
N SER A 72 -43.54 -3.05 77.73
CA SER A 72 -44.25 -1.98 77.00
C SER A 72 -43.30 -0.83 76.61
N ALA A 73 -42.50 -0.33 77.56
CA ALA A 73 -41.52 0.73 77.28
C ALA A 73 -40.42 0.28 76.30
N LEU A 74 -40.01 -1.00 76.34
CA LEU A 74 -39.07 -1.56 75.36
C LEU A 74 -39.69 -1.63 73.96
N LEU A 75 -40.95 -2.06 73.84
CA LEU A 75 -41.67 -2.11 72.57
C LEU A 75 -41.86 -0.72 71.96
N GLU A 76 -42.18 0.29 72.78
CA GLU A 76 -42.28 1.68 72.34
C GLU A 76 -40.93 2.21 71.82
N ASN A 77 -39.84 1.99 72.56
CA ASN A 77 -38.49 2.36 72.12
C ASN A 77 -38.07 1.63 70.83
N LEU A 78 -38.40 0.34 70.69
CA LEU A 78 -38.17 -0.41 69.46
C LEU A 78 -38.97 0.17 68.29
N GLY A 79 -40.24 0.54 68.51
CA GLY A 79 -41.08 1.19 67.51
C GLY A 79 -40.49 2.53 67.04
N LEU A 80 -40.02 3.36 67.97
CA LEU A 80 -39.34 4.63 67.65
C LEU A 80 -38.04 4.40 66.87
N ASN A 81 -37.22 3.42 67.27
CA ASN A 81 -35.98 3.08 66.57
C ASN A 81 -36.24 2.58 65.15
N ILE A 82 -37.25 1.73 64.95
CA ILE A 82 -37.66 1.25 63.62
C ILE A 82 -38.12 2.42 62.74
N ASN A 83 -38.93 3.34 63.29
CA ASN A 83 -39.38 4.51 62.55
C ASN A 83 -38.21 5.43 62.17
N ASN A 84 -37.29 5.68 63.09
CA ASN A 84 -36.07 6.47 62.82
C ASN A 84 -35.20 5.82 61.74
N LEU A 85 -35.02 4.49 61.81
CA LEU A 85 -34.29 3.73 60.80
C LEU A 85 -34.99 3.83 59.42
N LYS A 86 -36.32 3.70 59.38
CA LYS A 86 -37.10 3.83 58.14
C LYS A 86 -36.95 5.21 57.52
N ILE A 87 -36.97 6.28 58.32
CA ILE A 87 -36.72 7.65 57.85
C ILE A 87 -35.30 7.79 57.31
N SER A 88 -34.30 7.25 58.01
CA SER A 88 -32.90 7.30 57.59
C SER A 88 -32.68 6.57 56.27
N VAL A 89 -33.24 5.36 56.12
CA VAL A 89 -33.17 4.57 54.87
C VAL A 89 -33.82 5.34 53.73
N ASN A 90 -35.00 5.93 53.95
CA ASN A 90 -35.67 6.72 52.91
C ASN A 90 -34.84 7.93 52.46
N ARG A 91 -34.16 8.63 53.38
CA ARG A 91 -33.26 9.74 53.01
C ARG A 91 -32.11 9.25 52.15
N VAL A 92 -31.44 8.16 52.55
CA VAL A 92 -30.34 7.57 51.78
C VAL A 92 -30.81 7.15 50.40
N VAL A 93 -32.00 6.55 50.27
CA VAL A 93 -32.57 6.16 48.97
C VAL A 93 -32.82 7.39 48.08
N GLU A 94 -33.38 8.46 48.62
CA GLU A 94 -33.60 9.69 47.84
C GLU A 94 -32.29 10.38 47.42
N ASP A 95 -31.27 10.39 48.29
CA ASP A 95 -29.96 10.91 47.95
C ASP A 95 -29.26 10.06 46.87
N LEU A 96 -29.39 8.73 46.95
CA LEU A 96 -28.88 7.82 45.91
C LEU A 96 -29.58 8.04 44.56
N LYS A 97 -30.90 8.29 44.55
CA LYS A 97 -31.63 8.63 43.32
C LYS A 97 -31.13 9.95 42.71
N LYS A 98 -30.96 11.00 43.52
CA LYS A 98 -30.41 12.27 43.04
C LYS A 98 -29.01 12.12 42.46
N ASN A 99 -28.14 11.38 43.13
CA ASN A 99 -26.79 11.11 42.65
C ASN A 99 -26.82 10.32 41.33
N LEU A 100 -27.72 9.34 41.20
CA LEU A 100 -27.90 8.59 39.96
C LEU A 100 -28.34 9.50 38.81
N ASP A 101 -29.30 10.39 39.05
CA ASP A 101 -29.77 11.36 38.05
C ASP A 101 -28.66 12.33 37.63
N GLU A 102 -27.83 12.78 38.58
CA GLU A 102 -26.69 13.65 38.29
C GLU A 102 -25.63 12.93 37.46
N ILE A 103 -25.29 11.69 37.81
CA ILE A 103 -24.36 10.85 37.03
C ILE A 103 -24.90 10.64 35.61
N GLN A 104 -26.20 10.39 35.45
CA GLN A 104 -26.81 10.23 34.14
C GLN A 104 -26.74 11.52 33.31
N LYS A 105 -26.98 12.69 33.92
CA LYS A 105 -26.83 14.00 33.26
C LYS A 105 -25.37 14.27 32.85
N GLN A 106 -24.42 14.00 33.73
CA GLN A 106 -22.99 14.15 33.44
C GLN A 106 -22.55 13.23 32.31
N ARG A 107 -23.01 11.97 32.33
CA ARG A 107 -22.75 11.00 31.26
C ARG A 107 -23.30 11.48 29.92
N GLN A 108 -24.54 11.98 29.89
CA GLN A 108 -25.14 12.49 28.66
C GLN A 108 -24.36 13.69 28.12
N LYS A 109 -24.01 14.65 28.99
CA LYS A 109 -23.18 15.80 28.61
C LYS A 109 -21.84 15.36 28.01
N PHE A 110 -21.17 14.39 28.65
CA PHE A 110 -19.90 13.86 28.14
C PHE A 110 -20.04 13.20 26.76
N TYR A 111 -21.14 12.47 26.52
CA TYR A 111 -21.43 11.91 25.19
C TYR A 111 -21.66 13.00 24.14
N ASP A 112 -22.38 14.06 24.49
CA ASP A 112 -22.65 15.17 23.59
C ASP A 112 -21.36 15.97 23.26
N ASP A 113 -20.51 16.19 24.26
CA ASP A 113 -19.21 16.84 24.12
C ASP A 113 -18.28 16.03 23.18
N ILE A 114 -18.14 14.70 23.43
CA ILE A 114 -17.36 13.82 22.54
C ILE A 114 -17.90 13.84 21.11
N LYS A 115 -19.23 13.79 20.95
CA LYS A 115 -19.86 13.80 19.63
C LYS A 115 -19.56 15.10 18.89
N GLN A 116 -19.59 16.24 19.59
CA GLN A 116 -19.25 17.54 19.02
C GLN A 116 -17.76 17.61 18.62
N ASP A 117 -16.86 17.14 19.48
CA ASP A 117 -15.42 17.10 19.19
C ASP A 117 -15.10 16.21 17.99
N LEU A 118 -15.76 15.05 17.87
CA LEU A 118 -15.63 14.16 16.72
C LEU A 118 -16.07 14.82 15.42
N TYR A 119 -17.22 15.51 15.41
CA TYR A 119 -17.65 16.26 14.23
C TYR A 119 -16.71 17.41 13.86
N ALA A 120 -16.16 18.11 14.85
CA ALA A 120 -15.19 19.18 14.61
C ALA A 120 -13.89 18.62 14.00
N ALA A 121 -13.40 17.49 14.52
CA ALA A 121 -12.24 16.79 13.99
C ALA A 121 -12.48 16.26 12.56
N GLU A 122 -13.64 15.66 12.30
CA GLU A 122 -14.03 15.16 10.98
C GLU A 122 -14.05 16.30 9.95
N ASN A 123 -14.68 17.43 10.27
CA ASN A 123 -14.74 18.59 9.38
C ASN A 123 -13.36 19.20 9.11
N LYS A 124 -12.48 19.23 10.13
CA LYS A 124 -11.11 19.70 9.97
C LYS A 124 -10.31 18.81 9.02
N VAL A 125 -10.40 17.49 9.18
CA VAL A 125 -9.73 16.52 8.30
C VAL A 125 -10.29 16.62 6.87
N LYS A 126 -11.62 16.75 6.72
CA LYS A 126 -12.25 16.92 5.42
C LYS A 126 -11.75 18.17 4.68
N SER A 127 -11.67 19.31 5.36
CA SER A 127 -11.12 20.55 4.79
C SER A 127 -9.64 20.39 4.38
N GLN A 128 -8.84 19.69 5.18
CA GLN A 128 -7.44 19.40 4.82
C GLN A 128 -7.32 18.51 3.58
N ILE A 129 -8.20 17.51 3.43
CA ILE A 129 -8.26 16.65 2.25
C ILE A 129 -8.62 17.48 1.00
N GLU A 130 -9.61 18.37 1.11
CA GLU A 130 -10.03 19.25 0.01
C GLU A 130 -8.89 20.19 -0.44
N ASP A 131 -8.13 20.78 0.50
CA ASP A 131 -6.95 21.60 0.19
C ASP A 131 -5.85 20.80 -0.52
N LEU A 132 -5.56 19.58 -0.04
CA LEU A 132 -4.57 18.70 -0.68
C LEU A 132 -4.99 18.27 -2.09
N LEU A 133 -6.27 17.99 -2.30
CA LEU A 133 -6.80 17.68 -3.63
C LEU A 133 -6.69 18.89 -4.58
N GLY A 134 -6.92 20.11 -4.07
CA GLY A 134 -6.71 21.35 -4.83
C GLY A 134 -5.25 21.51 -5.29
N LYS A 135 -4.30 21.34 -4.37
CA LYS A 135 -2.85 21.39 -4.68
C LYS A 135 -2.43 20.31 -5.66
N LEU A 136 -3.00 19.10 -5.54
CA LEU A 136 -2.71 18.00 -6.46
C LEU A 136 -3.21 18.33 -7.88
N ALA A 137 -4.40 18.92 -8.01
CA ALA A 137 -4.95 19.33 -9.30
C ALA A 137 -4.08 20.42 -9.97
N GLU A 138 -3.64 21.43 -9.21
CA GLU A 138 -2.73 22.46 -9.70
C GLU A 138 -1.39 21.87 -10.16
N ASN A 139 -0.79 20.99 -9.36
CA ASN A 139 0.44 20.29 -9.73
C ASN A 139 0.27 19.45 -11.00
N SER A 140 -0.88 18.80 -11.19
CA SER A 140 -1.16 18.05 -12.43
C SER A 140 -1.20 18.97 -13.65
N ILE A 141 -1.77 20.17 -13.54
CA ILE A 141 -1.77 21.17 -14.62
C ILE A 141 -0.34 21.61 -14.93
N ASN A 142 0.45 21.91 -13.90
CA ASN A 142 1.86 22.33 -14.05
C ASN A 142 2.71 21.26 -14.73
N VAL A 143 2.56 19.99 -14.34
CA VAL A 143 3.26 18.86 -14.98
C VAL A 143 2.90 18.75 -16.45
N ASN A 144 1.62 18.86 -16.81
CA ASN A 144 1.18 18.81 -18.21
C ASN A 144 1.76 19.98 -19.03
N ALA A 145 1.82 21.19 -18.46
CA ALA A 145 2.44 22.34 -19.11
C ALA A 145 3.95 22.12 -19.34
N LEU A 146 4.67 21.59 -18.34
CA LEU A 146 6.08 21.25 -18.46
C LEU A 146 6.34 20.16 -19.51
N GLN A 147 5.50 19.13 -19.56
CA GLN A 147 5.57 18.09 -20.59
C GLN A 147 5.41 18.67 -22.00
N LYS A 148 4.45 19.59 -22.19
CA LYS A 148 4.26 20.28 -23.47
C LYS A 148 5.50 21.08 -23.87
N ASN A 149 6.10 21.80 -22.92
CA ASN A 149 7.34 22.56 -23.16
C ASN A 149 8.51 21.64 -23.52
N ILE A 150 8.66 20.50 -22.84
CA ILE A 150 9.69 19.50 -23.16
C ILE A 150 9.53 18.96 -24.58
N SER A 151 8.31 18.66 -25.01
CA SER A 151 8.05 18.21 -26.39
C SER A 151 8.47 19.27 -27.42
N ALA A 152 8.10 20.54 -27.19
CA ALA A 152 8.51 21.63 -28.08
C ALA A 152 10.04 21.80 -28.17
N ILE A 153 10.75 21.63 -27.05
CA ILE A 153 12.23 21.66 -27.02
C ILE A 153 12.82 20.49 -27.82
N LYS A 154 12.23 19.29 -27.72
CA LYS A 154 12.69 18.11 -28.50
C LYS A 154 12.49 18.30 -29.99
N ASP A 155 11.37 18.88 -30.39
CA ASP A 155 11.09 19.18 -31.80
C ASP A 155 12.14 20.18 -32.34
N TYR A 156 12.38 21.27 -31.61
CA TYR A 156 13.41 22.26 -31.98
C TYR A 156 14.82 21.67 -32.03
N ALA A 157 15.18 20.79 -31.09
CA ALA A 157 16.46 20.10 -31.11
C ALA A 157 16.62 19.19 -32.33
N SER A 158 15.53 18.53 -32.76
CA SER A 158 15.51 17.68 -33.95
C SER A 158 15.69 18.51 -35.23
N ASP A 159 15.04 19.67 -35.32
CA ASP A 159 15.20 20.62 -36.43
C ASP A 159 16.65 21.13 -36.53
N LEU A 160 17.26 21.46 -35.39
CA LEU A 160 18.67 21.87 -35.35
C LEU A 160 19.61 20.75 -35.79
N GLN A 161 19.36 19.49 -35.38
CA GLN A 161 20.15 18.34 -35.83
C GLN A 161 20.05 18.15 -37.35
N ALA A 162 18.85 18.27 -37.92
CA ALA A 162 18.64 18.20 -39.37
C ALA A 162 19.37 19.33 -40.11
N LEU A 163 19.33 20.55 -39.58
CA LEU A 163 20.04 21.70 -40.15
C LEU A 163 21.56 21.50 -40.13
N LEU A 164 22.10 21.04 -39.00
CA LEU A 164 23.53 20.74 -38.86
C LEU A 164 23.96 19.63 -39.82
N GLY A 165 23.18 18.55 -39.93
CA GLY A 165 23.43 17.46 -40.89
C GLY A 165 23.47 17.98 -42.33
N SER A 166 22.52 18.83 -42.72
CA SER A 166 22.52 19.48 -44.04
C SER A 166 23.76 20.34 -44.27
N LYS A 167 24.17 21.15 -43.27
CA LYS A 167 25.36 22.01 -43.37
C LYS A 167 26.66 21.21 -43.48
N MET A 168 26.76 20.07 -42.81
CA MET A 168 27.90 19.17 -42.95
C MET A 168 27.97 18.60 -44.37
N ILE A 169 26.84 18.17 -44.94
CA ILE A 169 26.77 17.69 -46.32
C ILE A 169 27.18 18.80 -47.30
N GLU A 170 26.65 20.02 -47.16
CA GLU A 170 27.04 21.17 -47.98
C GLU A 170 28.55 21.43 -47.93
N THR A 171 29.13 21.39 -46.71
CA THR A 171 30.58 21.60 -46.51
C THR A 171 31.39 20.50 -47.17
N GLU A 172 30.94 19.24 -47.09
CA GLU A 172 31.65 18.11 -47.68
C GLU A 172 31.59 18.13 -49.20
N ILE A 173 30.43 18.48 -49.78
CA ILE A 173 30.28 18.72 -51.23
C ILE A 173 31.21 19.85 -51.70
N GLN A 174 31.31 20.94 -50.93
CA GLN A 174 32.22 22.05 -51.26
C GLN A 174 33.69 21.63 -51.23
N LYS A 175 34.08 20.71 -50.32
CA LYS A 175 35.44 20.19 -50.22
C LYS A 175 35.76 19.18 -51.33
N HIS A 176 34.78 18.39 -51.76
CA HIS A 176 34.95 17.30 -52.71
C HIS A 176 34.40 17.71 -54.08
N THR A 177 35.17 18.52 -54.80
CA THR A 177 34.89 18.96 -56.19
C THR A 177 35.05 17.86 -57.24
N ILE A 178 35.07 16.58 -56.83
CA ILE A 178 35.26 15.43 -57.70
C ILE A 178 34.13 14.43 -57.39
N PHE A 179 33.26 14.19 -58.37
CA PHE A 179 32.10 13.30 -58.28
C PHE A 179 32.44 11.97 -58.96
N MET A 180 32.19 10.85 -58.28
CA MET A 180 32.20 9.51 -58.90
C MET A 180 30.78 9.01 -59.16
N GLN A 181 30.50 8.52 -60.36
CA GLN A 181 29.25 7.84 -60.72
C GLN A 181 29.50 6.49 -61.39
N SER A 182 28.62 5.53 -61.13
CA SER A 182 28.56 4.25 -61.84
C SER A 182 27.47 4.28 -62.91
N LEU A 183 27.82 4.05 -64.18
CA LEU A 183 26.88 3.72 -65.25
C LEU A 183 26.83 2.20 -65.44
N PHE A 184 25.64 1.66 -65.73
CA PHE A 184 25.47 0.25 -66.10
C PHE A 184 25.05 0.17 -67.57
N ASP A 185 25.81 -0.56 -68.37
CA ASP A 185 25.46 -0.91 -69.74
C ASP A 185 25.80 -2.39 -69.98
N ASP A 186 24.82 -3.16 -70.47
CA ASP A 186 24.92 -4.60 -70.81
C ASP A 186 25.76 -5.45 -69.83
N GLY A 187 25.41 -5.44 -68.54
CA GLY A 187 26.05 -6.27 -67.51
C GLY A 187 27.45 -5.82 -67.08
N SER A 188 27.88 -4.62 -67.49
CA SER A 188 29.14 -3.99 -67.07
C SER A 188 28.85 -2.76 -66.20
N ALA A 189 29.50 -2.66 -65.03
CA ALA A 189 29.53 -1.44 -64.23
C ALA A 189 30.71 -0.56 -64.68
N LEU A 190 30.46 0.73 -64.92
CA LEU A 190 31.44 1.68 -65.44
C LEU A 190 31.56 2.86 -64.46
N PHE A 191 32.70 2.97 -63.77
CA PHE A 191 32.97 4.03 -62.80
C PHE A 191 33.62 5.22 -63.50
N ILE A 192 32.99 6.40 -63.39
CA ILE A 192 33.48 7.65 -63.96
C ILE A 192 33.83 8.57 -62.81
N GLU A 193 35.06 9.08 -62.82
CA GLU A 193 35.50 10.18 -61.99
C GLU A 193 35.40 11.47 -62.81
N SER A 194 34.60 12.44 -62.35
CA SER A 194 34.38 13.72 -63.03
C SER A 194 34.63 14.88 -62.08
N SER A 195 35.36 15.89 -62.55
CA SER A 195 35.60 17.15 -61.85
C SER A 195 34.45 18.17 -61.99
N SER A 196 33.34 17.78 -62.62
CA SER A 196 32.16 18.64 -62.86
C SER A 196 30.85 17.94 -62.45
N PRO A 197 29.91 18.65 -61.77
CA PRO A 197 28.77 18.08 -61.06
C PRO A 197 27.57 17.75 -61.97
N LEU A 198 27.79 17.16 -63.14
CA LEU A 198 26.73 16.89 -64.12
C LEU A 198 26.45 15.40 -64.29
N VAL A 199 25.23 15.01 -63.95
CA VAL A 199 24.65 13.68 -64.11
C VAL A 199 24.00 13.57 -65.48
N LEU A 200 24.33 12.54 -66.25
CA LEU A 200 23.58 12.13 -67.44
C LEU A 200 23.44 10.61 -67.47
N MET A 201 22.19 10.12 -67.49
CA MET A 201 21.86 8.75 -67.84
C MET A 201 21.30 8.73 -69.27
N LYS A 202 21.85 7.87 -70.12
CA LYS A 202 21.26 7.50 -71.41
C LYS A 202 20.76 6.05 -71.28
N THR A 203 19.46 5.83 -71.29
CA THR A 203 18.88 4.51 -71.54
C THR A 203 18.55 4.40 -73.02
N GLU A 204 19.01 3.35 -73.70
CA GLU A 204 18.77 3.18 -75.14
C GLU A 204 17.34 2.75 -75.48
N LYS A 205 16.49 2.51 -74.47
CA LYS A 205 15.06 2.26 -74.64
C LYS A 205 14.29 3.00 -73.56
N GLU A 206 13.22 3.66 -74.00
CA GLU A 206 12.21 4.38 -73.22
C GLU A 206 12.53 5.84 -72.87
N ALA A 207 11.82 6.71 -73.60
CA ALA A 207 11.70 8.13 -73.36
C ALA A 207 10.85 8.38 -72.11
N GLN A 208 11.48 8.50 -70.94
CA GLN A 208 11.06 9.41 -69.86
C GLN A 208 12.06 9.33 -68.69
N ALA A 209 13.07 10.20 -68.72
CA ALA A 209 13.80 10.56 -67.50
C ALA A 209 12.96 11.60 -66.74
N GLN A 210 12.42 11.26 -65.58
CA GLN A 210 11.82 12.26 -64.70
C GLN A 210 12.92 13.07 -64.00
N THR A 211 13.17 14.26 -64.54
CA THR A 211 14.03 15.28 -63.95
C THR A 211 13.24 16.03 -62.88
N ARG A 212 13.55 15.85 -61.58
CA ARG A 212 13.21 16.89 -60.59
C ARG A 212 14.25 18.00 -60.70
N SER A 213 13.79 19.12 -61.24
CA SER A 213 14.56 20.33 -61.49
C SER A 213 15.22 20.87 -60.22
N LEU A 214 16.54 20.84 -60.20
CA LEU A 214 17.36 21.90 -59.63
C LEU A 214 18.33 22.29 -60.75
N LYS A 215 18.04 23.38 -61.47
CA LYS A 215 19.07 24.13 -62.19
C LYS A 215 18.57 25.46 -62.74
N HIS A 216 19.35 26.51 -62.49
CA HIS A 216 19.85 27.31 -63.60
C HIS A 216 21.38 27.24 -63.61
N VAL A 217 21.89 26.18 -64.23
CA VAL A 217 23.26 26.11 -64.78
C VAL A 217 23.12 25.46 -66.16
N PRO A 218 23.65 26.05 -67.25
CA PRO A 218 23.49 25.51 -68.59
C PRO A 218 24.07 24.09 -68.68
N PRO A 219 23.43 23.17 -69.42
CA PRO A 219 23.94 21.81 -69.59
C PRO A 219 25.22 21.84 -70.43
N LEU A 220 26.32 21.27 -69.92
CA LEU A 220 27.46 20.87 -70.73
C LEU A 220 26.99 19.80 -71.73
N THR A 221 27.57 19.76 -72.92
CA THR A 221 27.23 18.73 -73.90
C THR A 221 27.95 17.43 -73.55
N ILE A 222 27.36 16.27 -73.87
CA ILE A 222 27.97 14.93 -73.60
C ILE A 222 29.39 14.83 -74.16
N ASN A 223 29.68 15.55 -75.24
CA ASN A 223 30.99 15.59 -75.89
C ASN A 223 32.10 16.18 -74.99
N ASP A 224 31.75 16.88 -73.91
CA ASP A 224 32.69 17.52 -72.98
C ASP A 224 33.04 16.62 -71.78
N ILE A 225 32.40 15.45 -71.62
CA ILE A 225 32.66 14.52 -70.52
C ILE A 225 33.63 13.44 -71.00
N THR A 226 34.87 13.51 -70.53
CA THR A 226 35.85 12.45 -70.77
C THR A 226 35.66 11.37 -69.71
N MET A 227 35.05 10.24 -70.09
CA MET A 227 34.91 9.08 -69.22
C MET A 227 36.11 8.14 -69.43
N THR A 228 36.81 7.81 -68.34
CA THR A 228 37.93 6.87 -68.37
C THR A 228 37.52 5.58 -67.68
N LEU A 229 37.47 4.47 -68.42
CA LEU A 229 37.20 3.16 -67.84
C LEU A 229 38.39 2.73 -66.97
N GLN A 230 38.22 2.69 -65.65
CA GLN A 230 39.28 2.21 -64.75
C GLN A 230 39.39 0.69 -64.72
N SER A 231 38.25 -0.01 -64.70
CA SER A 231 38.22 -1.47 -64.57
C SER A 231 36.93 -2.05 -65.15
N LYS A 232 37.00 -3.21 -65.81
CA LYS A 232 35.84 -3.96 -66.32
C LYS A 232 35.85 -5.37 -65.76
N TYR A 233 34.72 -5.76 -65.17
CA TYR A 233 34.52 -7.08 -64.60
C TYR A 233 33.29 -7.74 -65.22
N ASN A 234 33.40 -9.01 -65.60
CA ASN A 234 32.31 -9.76 -66.22
C ASN A 234 31.65 -10.66 -65.17
N PHE A 235 30.37 -10.44 -64.91
CA PHE A 235 29.58 -11.29 -64.00
C PHE A 235 28.36 -11.88 -64.73
N PRO A 236 28.10 -13.19 -64.59
CA PRO A 236 26.93 -13.81 -65.19
C PRO A 236 25.67 -13.50 -64.36
N GLY A 237 24.76 -12.69 -64.89
CA GLY A 237 23.42 -12.44 -64.33
C GLY A 237 23.01 -10.97 -64.29
N THR A 238 21.77 -10.72 -63.86
CA THR A 238 21.31 -9.37 -63.52
C THR A 238 21.70 -9.06 -62.09
N THR A 239 22.50 -8.02 -61.90
CA THR A 239 23.04 -7.66 -60.59
C THR A 239 22.68 -6.23 -60.22
N GLY A 240 22.11 -6.03 -59.03
CA GLY A 240 22.25 -4.76 -58.32
C GLY A 240 23.69 -4.56 -57.89
N CYS A 241 24.14 -3.32 -57.76
CA CYS A 241 25.52 -3.03 -57.36
C CYS A 241 25.58 -1.79 -56.49
N THR A 242 26.42 -1.87 -55.47
CA THR A 242 26.77 -0.75 -54.59
C THR A 242 28.25 -0.82 -54.25
N ILE A 243 28.84 0.30 -53.84
CA ILE A 243 30.25 0.38 -53.43
C ILE A 243 30.28 0.79 -51.96
N SER A 244 31.08 0.12 -51.13
CA SER A 244 31.33 0.54 -49.75
C SER A 244 32.23 1.77 -49.70
N SER A 245 32.26 2.48 -48.58
CA SER A 245 33.20 3.60 -48.38
C SER A 245 34.68 3.16 -48.48
N THR A 246 34.99 1.89 -48.19
CA THR A 246 36.32 1.30 -48.44
C THR A 246 36.55 0.83 -49.88
N GLY A 247 35.75 1.24 -50.87
CA GLY A 247 35.96 0.86 -52.27
C GLY A 247 35.64 -0.60 -52.64
N ARG A 248 35.01 -1.39 -51.75
CA ARG A 248 34.60 -2.76 -52.09
C ARG A 248 33.35 -2.71 -52.94
N THR A 249 33.37 -3.43 -54.06
CA THR A 249 32.17 -3.61 -54.88
C THR A 249 31.31 -4.73 -54.30
N ILE A 250 30.03 -4.45 -54.11
CA ILE A 250 29.05 -5.42 -53.63
C ILE A 250 28.01 -5.60 -54.73
N LEU A 251 27.84 -6.84 -55.17
CA LEU A 251 26.89 -7.23 -56.21
C LEU A 251 25.77 -8.08 -55.59
N ILE A 252 24.54 -7.81 -56.00
CA ILE A 252 23.35 -8.56 -55.57
C ILE A 252 22.84 -9.33 -56.77
N ASP A 253 23.10 -10.63 -56.79
CA ASP A 253 22.73 -11.52 -57.90
C ASP A 253 21.26 -11.95 -57.73
N TYR A 254 20.38 -11.31 -58.51
CA TYR A 254 18.93 -11.51 -58.41
C TYR A 254 18.50 -12.91 -58.84
N ASN A 255 19.27 -13.55 -59.71
CA ASN A 255 18.94 -14.87 -60.25
C ASN A 255 19.36 -15.98 -59.29
N LYS A 256 20.58 -15.89 -58.75
CA LYS A 256 21.13 -16.90 -57.83
C LYS A 256 20.87 -16.61 -56.36
N LYS A 257 20.17 -15.52 -56.04
CA LYS A 257 19.76 -15.13 -54.67
C LYS A 257 20.95 -15.11 -53.72
N ARG A 258 21.95 -14.29 -54.05
CA ARG A 258 23.19 -14.19 -53.27
C ARG A 258 23.79 -12.79 -53.36
N VAL A 259 24.59 -12.45 -52.36
CA VAL A 259 25.40 -11.23 -52.32
C VAL A 259 26.85 -11.63 -52.56
N LEU A 260 27.46 -11.04 -53.57
CA LEU A 260 28.87 -11.19 -53.89
C LEU A 260 29.62 -9.94 -53.41
N ILE A 261 30.62 -10.12 -52.56
CA ILE A 261 31.51 -9.04 -52.13
C ILE A 261 32.81 -9.22 -52.88
N LEU A 262 33.22 -8.20 -53.62
CA LEU A 262 34.48 -8.15 -54.35
C LEU A 262 35.50 -7.29 -53.59
N LYS A 263 36.77 -7.58 -53.80
CA LYS A 263 37.87 -6.68 -53.42
C LYS A 263 37.99 -5.56 -54.45
N GLU A 264 38.84 -4.56 -54.17
CA GLU A 264 39.12 -3.44 -55.08
C GLU A 264 39.66 -3.92 -56.45
N ASP A 265 40.40 -5.03 -56.48
CA ASP A 265 40.90 -5.67 -57.71
C ASP A 265 39.83 -6.48 -58.47
N GLY A 266 38.58 -6.46 -58.00
CA GLY A 266 37.43 -7.18 -58.54
C GLY A 266 37.43 -8.69 -58.27
N THR A 267 38.40 -9.22 -57.53
CA THR A 267 38.38 -10.64 -57.14
C THR A 267 37.30 -10.91 -56.09
N LEU A 268 36.68 -12.08 -56.18
CA LEU A 268 35.62 -12.48 -55.24
C LEU A 268 36.20 -12.67 -53.83
N ASN A 269 35.70 -11.90 -52.87
CA ASN A 269 36.03 -12.01 -51.46
C ASN A 269 35.04 -12.90 -50.70
N SER A 270 33.74 -12.77 -50.98
CA SER A 270 32.70 -13.54 -50.29
C SER A 270 31.46 -13.73 -51.15
N ASP A 271 30.80 -14.88 -50.96
CA ASP A 271 29.53 -15.26 -51.56
C ASP A 271 28.58 -15.62 -50.40
N ILE A 272 27.52 -14.82 -50.23
CA ILE A 272 26.57 -14.94 -49.11
C ILE A 272 25.19 -15.27 -49.69
N PRO A 273 24.64 -16.47 -49.43
CA PRO A 273 23.32 -16.82 -49.91
C PRO A 273 22.25 -15.97 -49.21
N LEU A 274 21.28 -15.49 -49.99
CA LEU A 274 20.08 -14.82 -49.51
C LEU A 274 18.94 -15.81 -49.28
N SER A 275 17.93 -15.39 -48.54
CA SER A 275 16.71 -16.18 -48.40
C SER A 275 16.00 -16.34 -49.77
N PRO A 276 15.26 -17.44 -50.00
CA PRO A 276 14.69 -17.79 -51.31
C PRO A 276 13.56 -16.88 -51.81
N SER A 277 13.32 -15.71 -51.19
CA SER A 277 12.33 -14.73 -51.64
C SER A 277 12.72 -14.11 -53.00
N SER A 278 11.69 -13.69 -53.75
CA SER A 278 11.85 -13.00 -55.04
C SER A 278 12.66 -11.70 -54.90
N SER A 279 13.15 -11.19 -56.05
CA SER A 279 14.05 -10.02 -56.25
C SER A 279 14.47 -9.28 -54.98
N ALA A 280 15.77 -9.28 -54.71
CA ALA A 280 16.34 -8.43 -53.68
C ALA A 280 16.85 -7.13 -54.31
N ASP A 281 16.96 -6.06 -53.55
CA ASP A 281 17.81 -4.90 -53.87
C ASP A 281 18.51 -4.47 -52.58
N GLY A 282 19.68 -3.86 -52.65
CA GLY A 282 20.44 -3.59 -51.44
C GLY A 282 21.49 -2.52 -51.57
N THR A 283 21.80 -1.96 -50.41
CA THR A 283 22.70 -0.83 -50.25
C THR A 283 23.61 -1.05 -49.06
N CYS A 284 24.82 -0.51 -49.13
CA CYS A 284 25.69 -0.43 -47.96
C CYS A 284 25.04 0.47 -46.90
N ILE A 285 25.04 0.03 -45.64
CA ILE A 285 24.76 0.89 -44.49
C ILE A 285 26.08 1.51 -44.01
N ASP A 286 27.11 0.68 -43.90
CA ASP A 286 28.46 1.03 -43.50
C ASP A 286 29.47 0.04 -44.13
N ASP A 287 30.76 0.16 -43.79
CA ASP A 287 31.83 -0.72 -44.30
C ASP A 287 31.73 -2.20 -43.86
N LYS A 288 30.80 -2.51 -42.95
CA LYS A 288 30.64 -3.81 -42.31
C LYS A 288 29.27 -4.43 -42.59
N SER A 289 28.32 -3.67 -43.13
CA SER A 289 26.91 -4.06 -43.13
C SER A 289 26.19 -3.66 -44.42
N ILE A 290 25.36 -4.56 -44.93
CA ILE A 290 24.53 -4.35 -46.12
C ILE A 290 23.07 -4.51 -45.73
N ALA A 291 22.21 -3.56 -46.12
CA ALA A 291 20.77 -3.72 -46.09
C ALA A 291 20.31 -4.35 -47.40
N VAL A 292 19.59 -5.47 -47.32
CA VAL A 292 19.00 -6.15 -48.48
C VAL A 292 17.49 -6.16 -48.31
N SER A 293 16.80 -5.38 -49.13
CA SER A 293 15.35 -5.30 -49.19
C SER A 293 14.77 -6.37 -50.12
N PHE A 294 13.65 -6.97 -49.70
CA PHE A 294 12.87 -7.92 -50.48
C PHE A 294 11.47 -7.32 -50.72
N PRO A 295 11.27 -6.53 -51.78
CA PRO A 295 10.03 -5.79 -52.04
C PRO A 295 8.76 -6.64 -52.00
N PHE A 296 8.81 -7.91 -52.41
CA PHE A 296 7.63 -8.77 -52.43
C PHE A 296 7.30 -9.43 -51.09
N SER A 297 8.23 -9.48 -50.14
CA SER A 297 8.02 -10.08 -48.83
C SER A 297 7.96 -9.08 -47.68
N ASN A 298 8.07 -7.77 -47.95
CA ASN A 298 8.17 -6.71 -46.95
C ASN A 298 9.23 -7.02 -45.86
N GLN A 299 10.36 -7.62 -46.27
CA GLN A 299 11.46 -7.96 -45.38
C GLN A 299 12.71 -7.17 -45.75
N ILE A 300 13.49 -6.82 -44.74
CA ILE A 300 14.83 -6.28 -44.89
C ILE A 300 15.76 -7.24 -44.14
N GLN A 301 16.86 -7.65 -44.76
CA GLN A 301 17.92 -8.41 -44.12
C GLN A 301 19.13 -7.52 -43.94
N ILE A 302 19.72 -7.55 -42.76
CA ILE A 302 20.99 -6.88 -42.49
C ILE A 302 22.08 -7.94 -42.52
N ILE A 303 23.03 -7.78 -43.44
CA ILE A 303 24.11 -8.73 -43.63
C ILE A 303 25.39 -8.09 -43.12
N ASN A 304 25.96 -8.69 -42.08
CA ASN A 304 27.29 -8.31 -41.64
C ASN A 304 28.34 -8.94 -42.58
N ILE A 305 28.99 -8.11 -43.39
CA ILE A 305 29.98 -8.47 -44.42
C ILE A 305 31.12 -9.30 -43.83
N LEU A 306 31.60 -8.94 -42.63
CA LEU A 306 32.77 -9.57 -42.02
C LEU A 306 32.45 -10.96 -41.46
N THR A 307 31.33 -11.08 -40.77
CA THR A 307 30.92 -12.33 -40.10
C THR A 307 30.06 -13.22 -40.98
N LYS A 308 29.58 -12.69 -42.12
CA LYS A 308 28.63 -13.33 -43.04
C LYS A 308 27.31 -13.71 -42.36
N ARG A 309 27.00 -13.10 -41.21
CA ARG A 309 25.74 -13.31 -40.50
C ARG A 309 24.64 -12.47 -41.12
N VAL A 310 23.47 -13.08 -41.28
CA VAL A 310 22.25 -12.45 -41.77
C VAL A 310 21.31 -12.26 -40.59
N GLU A 311 21.00 -11.01 -40.27
CA GLU A 311 20.02 -10.60 -39.28
C GLU A 311 18.71 -10.21 -40.00
N ARG A 312 17.58 -10.55 -39.39
CA ARG A 312 16.23 -10.34 -39.94
C ARG A 312 15.46 -9.37 -39.07
#